data_AF-A0A916BJ22-F1
#
_entry.id   AF-A0A916BJ22-F1
#
_cell.length_a   1.000
_cell.length_b   1.000
_cell.length_c   1.000
_cell.angle_alpha   90.00
_cell.angle_beta   90.00
_cell.angle_gamma   90.00
#
_symmetry.space_group_name_H-M   'P 1'
#
loop_
_entity.id
_entity.type
_entity.pdbx_description
1 polymer ?
#
loop_
_entity_poly.entity_id
_entity_poly.type
_entity_poly.pdbx_seq_one_letter_code
_entity_poly.pdbx_strand_id
1 'polypeptide(L)'
;MSVTPKLPESIKTEQQTTERVVRHEVLPPTATSEITPEELELRHRQRLVKWSQIFALVLFVLEVAIAFRLGLKLIAANPASPFANFIYGMTELFLAPFAGLTVSPAVEGAVLEVPAIIAMAAYAVLYWLILRFMWVIFDPAKARDAAKYKPDV
;
A
#
# COMPACT_ATOMS: atom_id res chain seq x y z
N MET A 1 -66.99 62.54 -12.87
CA MET A 1 -66.63 62.35 -11.45
C MET A 1 -67.21 60.99 -11.05
N SER A 2 -66.42 59.93 -11.16
CA SER A 2 -66.79 58.57 -10.76
C SER A 2 -65.51 57.81 -10.48
N VAL A 3 -65.28 57.54 -9.20
CA VAL A 3 -64.04 57.05 -8.60
C VAL A 3 -64.00 55.53 -8.73
N THR A 4 -62.96 55.00 -9.36
CA THR A 4 -62.66 53.57 -9.44
C THR A 4 -62.24 53.06 -8.04
N PRO A 5 -62.87 52.02 -7.47
CA PRO A 5 -62.45 51.46 -6.19
C PRO A 5 -61.16 50.65 -6.35
N LYS A 6 -60.13 51.06 -5.62
CA LYS A 6 -58.82 50.39 -5.54
C LYS A 6 -58.93 49.20 -4.57
N LEU A 7 -58.62 47.99 -5.03
CA LEU A 7 -58.62 46.79 -4.19
C LEU A 7 -57.62 46.90 -3.02
N PRO A 8 -57.94 46.34 -1.83
CA PRO A 8 -57.08 46.41 -0.64
C PRO A 8 -55.87 45.47 -0.71
N GLU A 9 -54.78 45.92 -0.11
CA GLU A 9 -53.41 45.38 -0.16
C GLU A 9 -53.17 44.18 0.78
N SER A 10 -54.19 43.40 1.13
CA SER A 10 -54.11 42.37 2.19
C SER A 10 -53.77 40.95 1.70
N ILE A 11 -53.59 40.71 0.40
CA ILE A 11 -53.33 39.36 -0.15
C ILE A 11 -51.83 39.01 -0.24
N LYS A 12 -50.92 39.97 -0.01
CA LYS A 12 -49.47 39.72 -0.15
C LYS A 12 -48.82 39.11 1.10
N THR A 13 -49.47 39.19 2.27
CA THR A 13 -48.83 38.83 3.54
C THR A 13 -48.95 37.33 3.87
N GLU A 14 -49.96 36.63 3.36
CA GLU A 14 -50.06 35.17 3.58
C GLU A 14 -49.08 34.36 2.72
N GLN A 15 -48.73 34.83 1.52
CA GLN A 15 -47.80 34.09 0.66
C GLN A 15 -46.38 34.05 1.23
N GLN A 16 -46.00 35.03 2.06
CA GLN A 16 -44.66 35.10 2.64
C GLN A 16 -44.47 34.19 3.86
N THR A 17 -45.56 33.80 4.55
CA THR A 17 -45.48 32.86 5.68
C THR A 17 -45.36 31.41 5.19
N THR A 18 -46.04 31.07 4.09
CA THR A 18 -45.92 29.73 3.49
C THR A 18 -44.53 29.51 2.88
N GLU A 19 -43.91 30.53 2.31
CA GLU A 19 -42.56 30.41 1.73
C GLU A 19 -41.46 30.22 2.80
N ARG A 20 -41.63 30.80 4.00
CA ARG A 20 -40.67 30.61 5.09
C ARG A 20 -40.76 29.25 5.79
N VAL A 21 -41.90 28.55 5.74
CA VAL A 21 -42.05 27.20 6.30
C VAL A 21 -41.64 26.10 5.30
N VAL A 22 -41.59 26.43 4.00
CA VAL A 22 -41.00 25.57 2.94
C VAL A 22 -39.51 25.86 2.73
N ARG A 23 -38.88 26.67 3.59
CA ARG A 23 -37.48 26.42 3.92
C ARG A 23 -37.46 25.25 4.90
N HIS A 24 -37.82 24.07 4.40
CA HIS A 24 -37.20 22.86 4.90
C HIS A 24 -35.72 23.15 4.78
N GLU A 25 -35.11 23.49 5.90
CA GLU A 25 -33.74 23.13 6.14
C GLU A 25 -33.72 21.63 5.84
N VAL A 26 -33.40 21.31 4.59
CA VAL A 26 -32.86 20.02 4.21
C VAL A 26 -31.58 19.98 5.03
N LEU A 27 -31.74 19.62 6.30
CA LEU A 27 -30.70 18.99 7.07
C LEU A 27 -30.11 18.02 6.05
N PRO A 28 -28.84 18.17 5.66
CA PRO A 28 -28.21 17.16 4.83
C PRO A 28 -28.56 15.84 5.54
N PRO A 29 -29.19 14.89 4.82
CA PRO A 29 -29.55 13.62 5.43
C PRO A 29 -28.32 13.20 6.19
N THR A 30 -28.52 12.99 7.49
CA THR A 30 -27.51 12.71 8.52
C THR A 30 -26.22 12.23 7.87
N ALA A 31 -25.09 12.86 8.22
CA ALA A 31 -23.74 12.46 7.80
C ALA A 31 -23.35 11.02 8.24
N THR A 32 -24.26 10.07 8.20
CA THR A 32 -24.02 8.69 7.84
C THR A 32 -23.42 8.71 6.44
N SER A 33 -22.09 8.70 6.39
CA SER A 33 -21.32 8.47 5.18
C SER A 33 -21.87 7.23 4.45
N GLU A 34 -22.73 7.42 3.46
CA GLU A 34 -22.94 6.40 2.45
C GLU A 34 -21.61 6.29 1.72
N ILE A 35 -20.77 5.36 2.18
CA ILE A 35 -19.58 4.97 1.45
C ILE A 35 -20.10 4.46 0.12
N THR A 36 -19.97 5.26 -0.93
CA THR A 36 -20.35 4.85 -2.27
C THR A 36 -19.61 3.55 -2.59
N PRO A 37 -20.23 2.57 -3.27
CA PRO A 37 -19.58 1.30 -3.59
C PRO A 37 -18.21 1.49 -4.28
N GLU A 38 -18.10 2.52 -5.12
CA GLU A 38 -16.83 2.93 -5.73
C GLU A 38 -15.75 3.35 -4.71
N GLU A 39 -16.09 4.13 -3.68
CA GLU A 39 -15.15 4.52 -2.63
C GLU A 39 -14.70 3.31 -1.78
N LEU A 40 -15.57 2.33 -1.56
CA LEU A 40 -15.22 1.10 -0.86
C LEU A 40 -14.27 0.23 -1.69
N GLU A 41 -14.51 0.12 -3.00
CA GLU A 41 -13.66 -0.64 -3.92
C GLU A 41 -12.25 -0.02 -4.06
N LEU A 42 -12.17 1.31 -4.15
CA LEU A 42 -10.90 2.04 -4.16
C LEU A 42 -10.11 1.82 -2.85
N ARG A 43 -10.78 1.85 -1.69
CA ARG A 43 -10.16 1.57 -0.38
C ARG A 43 -9.70 0.13 -0.22
N HIS A 44 -10.42 -0.85 -0.75
CA HIS A 44 -9.98 -2.25 -0.73
C HIS A 44 -8.75 -2.47 -1.61
N ARG A 45 -8.72 -1.92 -2.82
CA ARG A 45 -7.55 -1.97 -3.71
C ARG A 45 -6.32 -1.34 -3.04
N GLN A 46 -6.49 -0.18 -2.39
CA GLN A 46 -5.39 0.49 -1.68
C GLN A 46 -4.86 -0.30 -0.48
N ARG A 47 -5.72 -1.02 0.26
CA ARG A 47 -5.28 -1.84 1.40
C ARG A 47 -4.41 -3.00 0.97
N LEU A 48 -4.75 -3.69 -0.12
CA LEU A 48 -4.00 -4.85 -0.61
C LEU A 48 -2.59 -4.45 -1.09
N VAL A 49 -2.46 -3.31 -1.78
CA VAL A 49 -1.15 -2.78 -2.23
C VAL A 49 -0.24 -2.49 -1.04
N LYS A 50 -0.77 -1.94 0.05
CA LYS A 50 0.03 -1.60 1.24
C LYS A 50 0.61 -2.84 1.92
N TRP A 51 -0.16 -3.92 2.03
CA TRP A 51 0.34 -5.17 2.62
C TRP A 51 1.48 -5.77 1.81
N SER A 52 1.34 -5.83 0.47
CA SER A 52 2.41 -6.34 -0.40
C SER A 52 3.70 -5.50 -0.31
N GLN A 53 3.59 -4.19 -0.12
CA GLN A 53 4.75 -3.32 0.11
C GLN A 53 5.47 -3.64 1.42
N ILE A 54 4.72 -3.93 2.50
CA ILE A 54 5.31 -4.33 3.78
C ILE A 54 6.07 -5.64 3.63
N PHE A 55 5.49 -6.65 2.98
CA PHE A 55 6.19 -7.93 2.74
C PHE A 55 7.45 -7.76 1.90
N ALA A 56 7.40 -6.95 0.84
CA ALA A 56 8.56 -6.62 0.02
C ALA A 56 9.65 -5.93 0.86
N LEU A 57 9.28 -4.96 1.70
CA LEU A 57 10.23 -4.27 2.58
C LEU A 57 10.89 -5.23 3.57
N VAL A 58 10.13 -6.13 4.19
CA VAL A 58 10.66 -7.13 5.13
C VAL A 58 11.68 -8.04 4.44
N LEU A 59 11.38 -8.53 3.23
CA LEU A 59 12.32 -9.34 2.46
C LEU A 59 13.58 -8.57 2.07
N PHE A 60 13.45 -7.31 1.70
CA PHE A 60 14.61 -6.47 1.41
C PHE A 60 15.49 -6.24 2.65
N VAL A 61 14.89 -5.99 3.81
CA VAL A 61 15.62 -5.85 5.08
C VAL A 61 16.32 -7.16 5.46
N LEU A 62 15.66 -8.31 5.26
CA LEU A 62 16.26 -9.62 5.46
C LEU A 62 17.49 -9.82 4.56
N GLU A 63 17.36 -9.50 3.27
CA GLU A 63 18.46 -9.61 2.29
C GLU A 63 19.68 -8.79 2.72
N VAL A 64 19.44 -7.53 3.11
CA VAL A 64 20.50 -6.63 3.61
C VAL A 64 21.14 -7.18 4.88
N ALA A 65 20.35 -7.76 5.80
CA ALA A 65 20.90 -8.37 7.02
C ALA A 65 21.80 -9.57 6.72
N ILE A 66 21.42 -10.43 5.76
CA ILE A 66 22.25 -11.56 5.33
C ILE A 66 23.53 -11.06 4.64
N ALA A 67 23.44 -10.01 3.83
CA ALA A 67 24.60 -9.38 3.22
C ALA A 67 25.58 -8.81 4.27
N PHE A 68 25.05 -8.16 5.32
CA PHE A 68 25.87 -7.70 6.45
C PHE A 68 26.53 -8.88 7.16
N ARG A 69 25.81 -9.97 7.41
CA ARG A 69 26.39 -11.19 8.00
C ARG A 69 27.56 -11.69 7.16
N LEU A 70 27.38 -11.83 5.86
CA LEU A 70 28.42 -12.30 4.95
C LEU A 70 29.64 -11.37 5.00
N GLY A 71 29.43 -10.05 4.93
CA GLY A 71 30.51 -9.07 5.02
C GLY A 71 31.27 -9.15 6.36
N LEU A 72 30.54 -9.22 7.47
CA LEU A 72 31.13 -9.33 8.82
C LEU A 72 31.95 -10.62 8.98
N LYS A 73 31.44 -11.75 8.48
CA LYS A 73 32.16 -13.03 8.48
C LYS A 73 33.42 -12.98 7.60
N LEU A 74 33.35 -12.31 6.45
CA LEU A 74 34.47 -12.16 5.53
C LEU A 74 35.59 -11.28 6.05
N ILE A 75 35.29 -10.29 6.89
CA ILE A 75 36.32 -9.46 7.52
C ILE A 75 36.76 -9.99 8.90
N ALA A 76 36.39 -11.23 9.25
CA ALA A 76 36.65 -11.83 10.55
C ALA A 76 36.19 -10.95 11.73
N ALA A 77 35.02 -10.30 11.60
CA ALA A 77 34.50 -9.39 12.63
C ALA A 77 34.32 -10.10 13.97
N ASN A 78 34.62 -9.39 15.07
CA ASN A 78 34.50 -9.93 16.42
C ASN A 78 33.05 -10.38 16.73
N PRO A 79 32.79 -11.68 16.93
CA PRO A 79 31.44 -12.20 17.17
C PRO A 79 30.88 -11.81 18.54
N ALA A 80 31.73 -11.35 19.47
CA ALA A 80 31.30 -10.80 20.76
C ALA A 80 30.87 -9.32 20.67
N SER A 81 31.07 -8.65 19.52
CA SER A 81 30.57 -7.29 19.34
C SER A 81 29.02 -7.30 19.29
N PRO A 82 28.33 -6.36 19.96
CA PRO A 82 26.88 -6.35 20.01
C PRO A 82 26.21 -6.35 18.63
N PHE A 83 26.78 -5.60 17.67
CA PHE A 83 26.25 -5.52 16.32
C PHE A 83 26.42 -6.82 15.54
N ALA A 84 27.61 -7.43 15.55
CA ALA A 84 27.82 -8.70 14.84
C ALA A 84 27.00 -9.83 15.46
N ASN A 85 26.94 -9.90 16.79
CA ASN A 85 26.13 -10.87 17.51
C ASN A 85 24.65 -10.77 17.14
N PHE A 86 24.10 -9.54 17.13
CA PHE A 86 22.72 -9.28 16.71
C PHE A 86 22.45 -9.74 15.27
N ILE A 87 23.31 -9.36 14.31
CA ILE A 87 23.16 -9.74 12.90
C ILE A 87 23.24 -11.26 12.73
N TYR A 88 24.21 -11.92 13.36
CA TYR A 88 24.37 -13.37 13.28
C TYR A 88 23.17 -14.11 13.86
N GLY A 89 22.67 -13.69 15.03
CA GLY A 89 21.51 -14.32 15.66
C GLY A 89 20.21 -14.10 14.88
N MET A 90 19.95 -12.87 14.42
CA MET A 90 18.72 -12.57 13.66
C MET A 90 18.65 -13.35 12.34
N THR A 91 19.78 -13.50 11.66
CA THR A 91 19.85 -14.19 10.35
C THR A 91 19.89 -15.71 10.47
N GLU A 92 20.24 -16.26 11.63
CA GLU A 92 20.40 -17.70 11.84
C GLU A 92 19.14 -18.50 11.48
N LEU A 93 17.97 -18.04 11.91
CA LEU A 93 16.68 -18.67 11.60
C LEU A 93 16.43 -18.76 10.09
N PHE A 94 16.81 -17.73 9.35
CA PHE A 94 16.60 -17.67 7.90
C PHE A 94 17.64 -18.48 7.13
N LEU A 95 18.84 -18.68 7.69
CA LEU A 95 19.84 -19.56 7.10
C LEU A 95 19.61 -21.05 7.42
N ALA A 96 18.78 -21.38 8.42
CA ALA A 96 18.53 -22.75 8.84
C ALA A 96 18.16 -23.73 7.71
N PRO A 97 17.31 -23.37 6.72
CA PRO A 97 17.00 -24.27 5.60
C PRO A 97 18.18 -24.55 4.67
N PHE A 98 19.20 -23.70 4.67
CA PHE A 98 20.41 -23.80 3.85
C PHE A 98 21.59 -24.38 4.64
N ALA A 99 21.40 -24.69 5.92
CA ALA A 99 22.43 -25.25 6.77
C ALA A 99 22.91 -26.60 6.23
N GLY A 100 24.23 -26.76 6.12
CA GLY A 100 24.84 -27.99 5.58
C GLY A 100 24.73 -28.17 4.06
N LEU A 101 24.16 -27.20 3.32
CA LEU A 101 24.06 -27.28 1.87
C LEU A 101 25.43 -27.31 1.18
N THR A 102 26.40 -26.57 1.72
CA THR A 102 27.78 -26.51 1.23
C THR A 102 28.75 -26.32 2.39
N VAL A 103 30.01 -26.70 2.19
CA VAL A 103 31.10 -26.34 3.10
C VAL A 103 31.43 -24.85 2.94
N SER A 104 31.67 -24.16 4.06
CA SER A 104 32.10 -22.76 4.05
C SER A 104 33.63 -22.68 4.18
N PRO A 105 34.36 -22.21 3.16
CA PRO A 105 35.80 -22.04 3.26
C PRO A 105 36.14 -20.91 4.23
N ALA A 106 37.26 -21.06 4.94
CA ALA A 106 37.75 -20.09 5.91
C ALA A 106 39.27 -19.91 5.80
N VAL A 107 39.74 -18.68 5.94
CA VAL A 107 41.16 -18.30 5.92
C VAL A 107 41.39 -17.27 7.02
N GLU A 108 42.31 -17.53 7.95
CA GLU A 108 42.67 -16.59 9.04
C GLU A 108 41.46 -16.03 9.82
N GLY A 109 40.42 -16.83 10.00
CA GLY A 109 39.18 -16.45 10.69
C GLY A 109 38.15 -15.74 9.81
N ALA A 110 38.51 -15.29 8.60
CA ALA A 110 37.55 -14.86 7.60
C ALA A 110 36.81 -16.08 7.04
N VAL A 111 35.48 -16.06 7.07
CA VAL A 111 34.64 -17.17 6.61
C VAL A 111 33.77 -16.70 5.45
N LEU A 112 33.88 -17.36 4.31
CA LEU A 112 32.95 -17.19 3.20
C LEU A 112 31.77 -18.15 3.41
N GLU A 113 30.68 -17.65 4.00
CA GLU A 113 29.48 -18.43 4.20
C GLU A 113 28.73 -18.61 2.87
N VAL A 114 29.15 -19.59 2.07
CA VAL A 114 28.51 -19.96 0.80
C VAL A 114 26.99 -20.21 0.97
N PRO A 115 26.50 -20.86 2.04
CA PRO A 115 25.06 -20.97 2.28
C PRO A 115 24.34 -19.63 2.39
N ALA A 116 25.00 -18.59 2.92
CA ALA A 116 24.44 -17.24 3.00
C ALA A 116 24.28 -16.61 1.59
N ILE A 117 25.25 -16.83 0.70
CA ILE A 117 25.17 -16.38 -0.70
C ILE A 117 24.02 -17.08 -1.42
N ILE A 118 23.83 -18.37 -1.19
CA ILE A 118 22.71 -19.12 -1.77
C ILE A 118 21.38 -18.62 -1.21
N ALA A 119 21.31 -18.36 0.10
CA ALA A 119 20.13 -17.77 0.73
C ALA A 119 19.78 -16.41 0.12
N MET A 120 20.77 -15.54 -0.09
CA MET A 120 20.60 -14.26 -0.79
C MET A 120 20.02 -14.44 -2.19
N ALA A 121 20.59 -15.34 -2.99
CA ALA A 121 20.06 -15.63 -4.33
C ALA A 121 18.61 -16.13 -4.28
N ALA A 122 18.29 -17.03 -3.35
CA ALA A 122 16.94 -17.58 -3.19
C ALA A 122 15.93 -16.49 -2.75
N TYR A 123 16.29 -15.66 -1.78
CA TYR A 123 15.42 -14.58 -1.30
C TYR A 123 15.29 -13.43 -2.29
N ALA A 124 16.33 -13.12 -3.07
CA ALA A 124 16.25 -12.17 -4.18
C ALA A 124 15.27 -12.62 -5.26
N VAL A 125 15.29 -13.91 -5.62
CA VAL A 125 14.30 -14.49 -6.54
C VAL A 125 12.90 -14.40 -5.96
N LEU A 126 12.72 -14.76 -4.68
CA LEU A 126 11.42 -14.66 -4.00
C LEU A 126 10.89 -13.22 -4.00
N TYR A 127 11.74 -12.25 -3.66
CA TYR A 127 11.42 -10.83 -3.69
C TYR A 127 11.00 -10.36 -5.09
N TRP A 128 11.78 -10.73 -6.11
CA TRP A 128 11.45 -10.39 -7.50
C TRP A 128 10.12 -10.98 -7.95
N LEU A 129 9.84 -12.25 -7.61
CA LEU A 129 8.56 -12.89 -7.90
C LEU A 129 7.40 -12.12 -7.26
N ILE A 130 7.52 -11.74 -5.98
CA ILE A 130 6.49 -10.97 -5.28
C ILE A 130 6.21 -9.64 -5.98
N LEU A 131 7.25 -8.88 -6.32
CA LEU A 131 7.08 -7.62 -7.07
C LEU A 131 6.44 -7.86 -8.43
N ARG A 132 6.85 -8.91 -9.15
CA ARG A 132 6.32 -9.26 -10.47
C ARG A 132 4.84 -9.61 -10.41
N PHE A 133 4.41 -10.38 -9.41
CA PHE A 133 3.00 -10.68 -9.18
C PHE A 133 2.20 -9.43 -8.85
N MET A 134 2.74 -8.55 -8.01
CA MET A 134 2.15 -7.26 -7.68
C MET A 134 1.87 -6.45 -8.96
N TRP A 135 2.86 -6.34 -9.84
CA TRP A 135 2.69 -5.64 -11.11
C TRP A 135 1.58 -6.26 -11.97
N VAL A 136 1.52 -7.58 -12.13
CA VAL A 136 0.45 -8.25 -12.92
C VAL A 136 -0.94 -7.95 -12.39
N ILE A 137 -1.11 -8.01 -11.07
CA ILE A 137 -2.43 -7.85 -10.44
C ILE A 137 -2.89 -6.38 -10.49
N PHE A 138 -1.94 -5.45 -10.37
CA PHE A 138 -2.25 -4.02 -10.27
C PHE A 138 -2.11 -3.26 -11.59
N ASP A 139 -1.64 -3.87 -12.68
CA ASP A 139 -1.64 -3.23 -14.01
C ASP A 139 -3.10 -3.07 -14.47
N PRO A 140 -3.69 -1.86 -14.42
CA PRO A 140 -5.01 -1.62 -14.94
C PRO A 140 -4.86 -1.61 -16.45
N ALA A 141 -4.93 -2.80 -17.04
CA ALA A 141 -4.77 -3.01 -18.47
C ALA A 141 -5.65 -2.03 -19.24
N LYS A 142 -5.05 -0.99 -19.84
CA LYS A 142 -5.41 -0.33 -21.10
C LYS A 142 -6.91 -0.09 -21.39
N ALA A 143 -7.78 -0.02 -20.39
CA ALA A 143 -9.20 0.23 -20.56
C ALA A 143 -9.49 1.65 -21.07
N ARG A 144 -8.47 2.51 -21.05
CA ARG A 144 -8.50 3.88 -21.58
C ARG A 144 -8.31 3.96 -23.10
N ASP A 145 -7.77 2.91 -23.73
CA ASP A 145 -7.54 2.91 -25.18
C ASP A 145 -8.77 2.43 -25.97
N ALA A 146 -9.61 1.57 -25.38
CA ALA A 146 -10.86 1.09 -25.99
C ALA A 146 -11.97 2.16 -26.00
N ALA A 147 -11.99 3.06 -25.01
CA ALA A 147 -12.92 4.19 -24.98
C ALA A 147 -12.57 5.32 -25.96
N LYS A 148 -11.40 5.24 -26.61
CA LYS A 148 -10.90 6.25 -27.56
C LYS A 148 -11.07 5.84 -29.03
N TYR A 149 -11.60 4.65 -29.31
CA TYR A 149 -11.96 4.24 -30.67
C TYR A 149 -13.47 4.36 -30.89
N LYS A 150 -13.95 5.60 -30.98
CA LYS A 150 -15.20 5.90 -31.69
C LYS A 150 -14.77 6.20 -33.13
N PRO A 151 -14.98 5.31 -34.12
CA PRO A 151 -14.77 5.69 -35.50
C PRO A 151 -15.83 6.73 -35.85
N ASP A 152 -15.36 7.89 -36.29
CA ASP A 152 -16.21 8.97 -36.78
C ASP A 152 -16.90 8.47 -38.05
N VAL A 153 -18.18 8.09 -37.94
CA VAL A 153 -19.09 7.80 -39.05
C VAL A 153 -20.31 8.69 -38.97
#